data_AF-A0A972AZV6-F1
#
_entry.id   AF-A0A972AZV6-F1
#
_cell.length_a   1.000
_cell.length_b   1.000
_cell.length_c   1.000
_cell.angle_alpha   90.00
_cell.angle_beta   90.00
_cell.angle_gamma   90.00
#
_symmetry.space_group_name_H-M   'P 1'
#
loop_
_entity.id
_entity.type
_entity.pdbx_description
1 polymer ?
#
loop_
_entity_poly.entity_id
_entity_poly.type
_entity_poly.pdbx_seq_one_letter_code
_entity_poly.pdbx_strand_id
1 'polypeptide(L)'
;MIGFSRFMLFIGFCITSALACADDNSLIIPATEQCSLERFSSEPKIAFDECLNFAQLGYADAQFVLGEYWYQGKLTPRDYQQALKWFEQASVQGHANAQLRLGTMFYRGEGVPSNSIQAYIVLKMSAINGSDEALDAADRVAAQMQHSELEVANQVLAQIFRSYLLELSNETYAP
;
A
#
# COMPACT_ATOMS: atom_id res chain seq x y z
N MET A 1 54.86 61.78 -5.23
CA MET A 1 55.15 60.72 -6.23
C MET A 1 54.05 59.68 -6.05
N ILE A 2 52.90 59.85 -6.70
CA ILE A 2 52.49 59.27 -8.00
C ILE A 2 52.52 57.74 -7.99
N GLY A 3 51.34 57.14 -8.14
CA GLY A 3 51.14 55.72 -8.42
C GLY A 3 49.67 55.32 -8.35
N PHE A 4 48.86 55.79 -9.29
CA PHE A 4 47.46 55.37 -9.51
C PHE A 4 47.40 54.18 -10.49
N SER A 5 46.28 53.44 -10.44
CA SER A 5 45.77 52.40 -11.37
C SER A 5 46.31 50.97 -11.14
N ARG A 6 45.51 49.89 -11.15
CA ARG A 6 44.19 49.69 -11.80
C ARG A 6 43.48 48.43 -11.26
N PHE A 7 42.19 48.57 -10.98
CA PHE A 7 41.05 47.63 -11.07
C PHE A 7 41.32 46.18 -11.55
N MET A 8 40.92 45.16 -10.78
CA MET A 8 39.87 44.19 -11.19
C MET A 8 39.46 43.25 -10.04
N LEU A 9 38.15 43.22 -9.81
CA LEU A 9 37.37 42.33 -8.95
C LEU A 9 37.50 40.87 -9.42
N PHE A 10 37.66 39.90 -8.53
CA PHE A 10 37.02 38.57 -8.67
C PHE A 10 36.95 37.87 -7.29
N ILE A 11 35.75 37.92 -6.71
CA ILE A 11 35.31 37.05 -5.63
C ILE A 11 35.06 35.68 -6.26
N GLY A 12 35.62 34.62 -5.68
CA GLY A 12 35.45 33.26 -6.19
C GLY A 12 35.95 32.21 -5.22
N PHE A 13 35.39 32.18 -4.02
CA PHE A 13 35.57 31.07 -3.09
C PHE A 13 34.49 30.02 -3.39
N CYS A 14 34.96 28.90 -3.96
CA CYS A 14 34.69 27.54 -3.50
C CYS A 14 33.29 26.91 -3.67
N ILE A 15 33.37 25.59 -3.90
CA ILE A 15 32.42 24.53 -3.49
C ILE A 15 31.43 24.04 -4.57
N THR A 16 31.85 22.90 -5.15
CA THR A 16 31.10 21.65 -5.43
C THR A 16 29.83 21.69 -6.29
N SER A 17 29.92 20.93 -7.38
CA SER A 17 28.92 19.96 -7.86
C SER A 17 27.50 20.04 -7.31
N ALA A 18 26.58 20.47 -8.17
CA ALA A 18 25.20 20.02 -8.13
C ALA A 18 24.74 19.84 -9.59
N LEU A 19 24.64 18.58 -10.02
CA LEU A 19 23.72 18.23 -11.10
C LEU A 19 22.33 18.56 -10.55
N ALA A 20 21.78 19.68 -10.99
CA ALA A 20 20.38 20.01 -10.77
C ALA A 20 19.54 19.12 -11.69
N CYS A 21 18.96 18.05 -11.15
CA CYS A 21 17.80 17.43 -11.76
C CYS A 21 16.61 18.34 -11.47
N ALA A 22 16.20 19.06 -12.50
CA ALA A 22 14.93 19.76 -12.53
C ALA A 22 13.81 18.73 -12.72
N ASP A 23 12.91 18.65 -11.75
CA ASP A 23 11.50 18.33 -11.95
C ASP A 23 10.72 19.25 -11.01
N ASP A 24 10.37 20.42 -11.56
CA ASP A 24 9.67 21.51 -10.90
C ASP A 24 8.16 21.32 -11.09
N ASN A 25 7.52 20.64 -10.14
CA ASN A 25 6.11 20.86 -9.82
C ASN A 25 5.84 20.42 -8.37
N SER A 26 6.12 21.31 -7.42
CA SER A 26 6.14 21.03 -5.97
C SER A 26 4.75 20.89 -5.33
N LEU A 27 3.99 19.87 -5.76
CA LEU A 27 3.02 19.14 -4.91
C LEU A 27 3.58 17.75 -4.51
N ILE A 28 4.90 17.58 -4.63
CA ILE A 28 5.61 16.33 -4.41
C ILE A 28 5.67 16.06 -2.90
N ILE A 29 4.77 15.21 -2.44
CA ILE A 29 5.06 14.29 -1.32
C ILE A 29 6.43 13.68 -1.67
N PRO A 30 7.47 13.78 -0.81
CA PRO A 30 8.81 13.37 -1.19
C PRO A 30 8.77 11.96 -1.78
N ALA A 31 9.36 11.79 -2.96
CA ALA A 31 9.39 10.53 -3.72
C ALA A 31 10.08 9.36 -2.97
N THR A 32 10.45 9.59 -1.70
CA THR A 32 11.14 8.68 -0.79
C THR A 32 10.22 7.69 -0.08
N GLU A 33 8.96 7.51 -0.51
CA GLU A 33 8.03 6.52 0.06
C GLU A 33 7.27 5.69 -1.00
N GLN A 34 7.52 5.95 -2.29
CA GLN A 34 6.81 5.27 -3.37
C GLN A 34 7.60 4.07 -3.88
N CYS A 35 7.23 2.89 -3.42
CA CYS A 35 7.67 1.63 -4.01
C CYS A 35 7.18 1.53 -5.47
N SER A 36 8.09 1.58 -6.44
CA SER A 36 7.77 1.43 -7.87
C SER A 36 8.68 0.40 -8.52
N LEU A 37 8.18 -0.84 -8.63
CA LEU A 37 8.90 -1.95 -9.26
C LEU A 37 8.94 -1.88 -10.80
N GLU A 38 8.19 -0.96 -11.40
CA GLU A 38 8.10 -0.79 -12.86
C GLU A 38 9.05 0.31 -13.39
N ARG A 39 9.51 1.24 -12.54
CA ARG A 39 10.22 2.47 -12.98
C ARG A 39 11.68 2.26 -13.41
N PHE A 40 12.28 1.10 -13.12
CA PHE A 40 13.68 0.83 -13.46
C PHE A 40 13.84 -0.54 -14.14
N SER A 41 13.70 -0.56 -15.46
CA SER A 41 14.06 -1.72 -16.29
C SER A 41 15.57 -2.01 -16.31
N SER A 42 16.39 -1.12 -15.75
CA SER A 42 17.85 -1.26 -15.69
C SER A 42 18.35 -2.06 -14.47
N GLU A 43 17.66 -2.01 -13.32
CA GLU A 43 18.14 -2.63 -12.06
C GLU A 43 16.98 -3.20 -11.20
N PRO A 44 16.33 -4.29 -11.65
CA PRO A 44 15.12 -4.83 -11.00
C PRO A 44 15.35 -5.29 -9.55
N LYS A 45 16.59 -5.69 -9.21
CA LYS A 45 16.94 -6.10 -7.85
C LYS A 45 16.94 -4.93 -6.87
N ILE A 46 17.52 -3.80 -7.25
CA ILE A 46 17.63 -2.62 -6.37
C ILE A 46 16.23 -2.06 -6.10
N ALA A 47 15.38 -1.97 -7.13
CA ALA A 47 13.99 -1.57 -6.97
C ALA A 47 13.22 -2.51 -6.01
N PHE A 48 13.47 -3.83 -6.11
CA PHE A 48 12.89 -4.80 -5.18
C PHE A 48 13.38 -4.60 -3.74
N ASP A 49 14.69 -4.46 -3.53
CA ASP A 49 15.28 -4.30 -2.21
C ASP A 49 14.80 -3.00 -1.53
N GLU A 50 14.64 -1.92 -2.29
CA GLU A 50 14.06 -0.65 -1.81
C GLU A 50 12.59 -0.80 -1.41
N CYS A 51 11.77 -1.41 -2.26
CA CYS A 51 10.38 -1.74 -1.96
C CYS A 51 10.24 -2.63 -0.73
N LEU A 52 11.12 -3.63 -0.59
CA LEU A 52 11.17 -4.52 0.57
C LEU A 52 11.45 -3.73 1.84
N ASN A 53 12.39 -2.79 1.81
CA ASN A 53 12.69 -1.93 2.95
C ASN A 53 11.45 -1.10 3.36
N PHE A 54 10.76 -0.44 2.42
CA PHE A 54 9.54 0.31 2.76
C PHE A 54 8.44 -0.59 3.31
N ALA A 55 8.21 -1.77 2.72
CA ALA A 55 7.20 -2.68 3.22
C ALA A 55 7.52 -3.18 4.65
N GLN A 56 8.80 -3.40 4.95
CA GLN A 56 9.29 -3.75 6.29
C GLN A 56 9.15 -2.61 7.30
N LEU A 57 9.26 -1.35 6.85
CA LEU A 57 8.98 -0.16 7.66
C LEU A 57 7.48 0.06 7.92
N GLY A 58 6.61 -0.73 7.29
CA GLY A 58 5.18 -0.71 7.54
C GLY A 58 4.37 0.07 6.52
N TYR A 59 4.98 0.64 5.47
CA TYR A 59 4.24 1.41 4.47
C TYR A 59 3.26 0.51 3.70
N ALA A 60 1.95 0.74 3.88
CA ALA A 60 0.90 -0.11 3.32
C ALA A 60 0.93 -0.18 1.78
N ASP A 61 1.25 0.93 1.11
CA ASP A 61 1.38 0.98 -0.35
C ASP A 61 2.53 0.07 -0.83
N ALA A 62 3.67 0.09 -0.14
CA ALA A 62 4.82 -0.77 -0.48
C ALA A 62 4.51 -2.25 -0.21
N GLN A 63 3.81 -2.55 0.87
CA GLN A 63 3.30 -3.90 1.15
C GLN A 63 2.34 -4.36 0.04
N PHE A 64 1.41 -3.51 -0.39
CA PHE A 64 0.52 -3.82 -1.51
C PHE A 64 1.28 -4.10 -2.81
N VAL A 65 2.28 -3.27 -3.15
CA VAL A 65 3.09 -3.44 -4.36
C VAL A 65 3.89 -4.75 -4.31
N LEU A 66 4.47 -5.12 -3.16
CA LEU A 66 5.11 -6.42 -3.01
C LEU A 66 4.12 -7.59 -3.11
N GLY A 67 2.91 -7.43 -2.59
CA GLY A 67 1.83 -8.39 -2.79
C GLY A 67 1.57 -8.63 -4.28
N GLU A 68 1.41 -7.55 -5.06
CA GLU A 68 1.22 -7.63 -6.52
C GLU A 68 2.43 -8.25 -7.23
N TYR A 69 3.65 -7.96 -6.79
CA TYR A 69 4.87 -8.53 -7.35
C TYR A 69 4.86 -10.06 -7.29
N TRP A 70 4.57 -10.63 -6.12
CA TRP A 70 4.48 -12.08 -5.93
C TRP A 70 3.24 -12.68 -6.58
N TYR A 71 2.12 -11.96 -6.59
CA TYR A 71 0.86 -12.42 -7.17
C TYR A 71 0.93 -12.55 -8.69
N GLN A 72 1.43 -11.52 -9.37
CA GLN A 72 1.47 -11.48 -10.83
C GLN A 72 2.58 -12.38 -11.38
N GLY A 73 3.72 -12.46 -10.67
CA GLY A 73 4.87 -13.24 -11.08
C GLY A 73 5.49 -12.78 -12.40
N LYS A 74 5.51 -11.47 -12.66
CA LYS A 74 6.09 -10.90 -13.91
C LYS A 74 7.62 -10.96 -13.93
N LEU A 75 8.26 -10.75 -12.78
CA LEU A 75 9.72 -10.71 -12.61
C LEU A 75 10.27 -11.87 -11.76
N THR A 76 9.38 -12.71 -11.24
CA THR A 76 9.65 -13.86 -10.36
C THR A 76 8.58 -14.92 -10.60
N PRO A 77 8.78 -16.22 -10.33
CA PRO A 77 7.68 -17.17 -10.24
C PRO A 77 6.59 -16.66 -9.29
N ARG A 78 5.32 -16.93 -9.63
CA ARG A 78 4.20 -16.58 -8.75
C ARG A 78 4.32 -17.30 -7.42
N ASP A 79 4.09 -16.57 -6.34
CA ASP A 79 4.06 -17.10 -4.98
C ASP A 79 2.86 -16.49 -4.24
N TYR A 80 1.76 -17.24 -4.21
CA TYR A 80 0.54 -16.79 -3.55
C TYR A 80 0.68 -16.71 -2.03
N GLN A 81 1.59 -17.47 -1.41
CA GLN A 81 1.79 -17.40 0.04
C GLN A 81 2.50 -16.09 0.41
N GLN A 82 3.50 -15.69 -0.36
CA GLN A 82 4.13 -14.38 -0.18
C GLN A 82 3.15 -13.24 -0.48
N ALA A 83 2.36 -13.36 -1.55
CA ALA A 83 1.33 -12.37 -1.88
C ALA A 83 0.32 -12.17 -0.74
N LEU A 84 -0.23 -13.28 -0.20
CA LEU A 84 -1.14 -13.25 0.96
C LEU A 84 -0.53 -12.50 2.14
N LYS A 85 0.70 -12.85 2.53
CA LYS A 85 1.38 -12.22 3.66
C LYS A 85 1.45 -10.70 3.51
N TRP A 86 1.84 -10.22 2.34
CA TRP A 86 1.98 -8.77 2.11
C TRP A 86 0.62 -8.08 1.99
N PHE A 87 -0.36 -8.69 1.33
CA PHE A 87 -1.71 -8.14 1.29
C PHE A 87 -2.38 -8.11 2.66
N GLU A 88 -2.17 -9.11 3.53
CA GLU A 88 -2.65 -9.13 4.91
C GLU A 88 -2.09 -7.94 5.71
N GLN A 89 -0.79 -7.66 5.60
CA GLN A 89 -0.17 -6.54 6.30
C GLN A 89 -0.74 -5.19 5.85
N ALA A 90 -0.89 -4.97 4.54
CA ALA A 90 -1.50 -3.74 4.01
C ALA A 90 -3.00 -3.66 4.36
N SER A 91 -3.70 -4.80 4.34
CA SER A 91 -5.12 -4.92 4.64
C SER A 91 -5.46 -4.52 6.08
N VAL A 92 -4.63 -4.91 7.05
CA VAL A 92 -4.80 -4.52 8.47
C VAL A 92 -4.71 -3.01 8.66
N GLN A 93 -3.99 -2.30 7.79
CA GLN A 93 -3.85 -0.84 7.82
C GLN A 93 -4.99 -0.12 7.08
N GLY A 94 -5.98 -0.83 6.56
CA GLY A 94 -7.09 -0.24 5.81
C GLY A 94 -6.82 -0.01 4.32
N HIS A 95 -5.72 -0.54 3.75
CA HIS A 95 -5.41 -0.33 2.34
C HIS A 95 -6.44 -1.04 1.43
N ALA A 96 -7.32 -0.27 0.81
CA ALA A 96 -8.51 -0.78 0.12
C ALA A 96 -8.19 -1.80 -0.99
N ASN A 97 -7.19 -1.55 -1.85
CA ASN A 97 -6.85 -2.48 -2.92
C ASN A 97 -6.19 -3.79 -2.41
N ALA A 98 -5.50 -3.73 -1.27
CA ALA A 98 -4.93 -4.91 -0.64
C ALA A 98 -6.04 -5.77 -0.03
N GLN A 99 -7.05 -5.14 0.60
CA GLN A 99 -8.26 -5.82 1.04
C GLN A 99 -9.01 -6.46 -0.15
N LEU A 100 -9.17 -5.74 -1.27
CA LEU A 100 -9.81 -6.30 -2.49
C LEU A 100 -9.07 -7.55 -2.98
N ARG A 101 -7.74 -7.49 -3.08
CA ARG A 101 -6.90 -8.62 -3.48
C ARG A 101 -7.01 -9.78 -2.49
N LEU A 102 -6.86 -9.51 -1.20
CA LEU A 102 -6.92 -10.51 -0.15
C LEU A 102 -8.29 -11.22 -0.12
N GLY A 103 -9.38 -10.46 -0.19
CA GLY A 103 -10.74 -11.03 -0.26
C GLY A 103 -10.95 -11.88 -1.51
N THR A 104 -10.40 -11.47 -2.65
CA THR A 104 -10.42 -12.27 -3.89
C THR A 104 -9.62 -13.56 -3.75
N MET A 105 -8.46 -13.52 -3.09
CA MET A 105 -7.63 -14.71 -2.85
C MET A 105 -8.33 -15.70 -1.91
N PHE A 106 -8.96 -15.23 -0.83
CA PHE A 106 -9.81 -16.07 0.02
C PHE A 106 -10.97 -16.69 -0.75
N TYR A 107 -11.59 -15.95 -1.66
CA TYR A 107 -12.70 -16.49 -2.44
C TYR A 107 -12.24 -17.58 -3.42
N ARG A 108 -11.10 -17.38 -4.07
CA ARG A 108 -10.56 -18.31 -5.08
C ARG A 108 -9.74 -19.46 -4.50
N GLY A 109 -9.35 -19.37 -3.23
CA GLY A 109 -8.42 -20.31 -2.63
C GLY A 109 -6.99 -20.19 -3.17
N GLU A 110 -6.55 -18.97 -3.48
CA GLU A 110 -5.20 -18.71 -4.02
C GLU A 110 -4.20 -18.61 -2.85
N GLY A 111 -3.33 -19.60 -2.68
CA GLY A 111 -2.32 -19.64 -1.61
C GLY A 111 -2.85 -20.04 -0.23
N VAL A 112 -4.17 -20.15 -0.07
CA VAL A 112 -4.90 -20.52 1.15
C VAL A 112 -6.17 -21.29 0.76
N PRO A 113 -6.74 -22.18 1.60
CA PRO A 113 -8.05 -22.78 1.31
C PRO A 113 -9.12 -21.71 1.12
N SER A 114 -10.03 -21.94 0.17
CA SER A 114 -11.13 -21.00 -0.10
C SER A 114 -12.01 -20.81 1.13
N ASN A 115 -12.39 -19.56 1.43
CA ASN A 115 -13.25 -19.23 2.56
C ASN A 115 -14.16 -18.04 2.21
N SER A 116 -15.44 -18.32 1.93
CA SER A 116 -16.42 -17.31 1.53
C SER A 116 -16.74 -16.30 2.64
N ILE A 117 -16.71 -16.71 3.91
CA ILE A 117 -16.94 -15.80 5.05
C ILE A 117 -15.81 -14.78 5.15
N GLN A 118 -14.55 -15.24 5.13
CA GLN A 118 -13.39 -14.35 5.17
C GLN A 118 -13.35 -13.44 3.94
N ALA A 119 -13.61 -13.99 2.75
CA ALA A 119 -13.68 -13.21 1.52
C ALA A 119 -14.71 -12.09 1.61
N TYR A 120 -15.95 -12.41 1.99
CA TYR A 120 -17.03 -11.44 2.09
C TYR A 120 -16.72 -10.32 3.09
N ILE A 121 -16.23 -10.67 4.29
CA ILE A 121 -15.88 -9.67 5.32
C ILE A 121 -14.81 -8.71 4.80
N VAL A 122 -13.72 -9.23 4.25
CA VAL A 122 -12.59 -8.41 3.77
C VAL A 122 -13.01 -7.54 2.57
N LEU A 123 -13.86 -8.05 1.67
CA LEU A 123 -14.39 -7.27 0.54
C LEU A 123 -15.32 -6.14 1.02
N LYS A 124 -16.17 -6.38 2.03
CA LYS A 124 -16.99 -5.31 2.61
C LYS A 124 -16.14 -4.24 3.30
N MET A 125 -15.05 -4.64 3.98
CA MET A 125 -14.07 -3.70 4.54
C MET A 125 -13.37 -2.88 3.45
N SER A 126 -12.99 -3.52 2.34
CA SER A 126 -12.38 -2.86 1.17
C SER A 126 -13.27 -1.76 0.59
N ALA A 127 -14.58 -2.03 0.47
CA ALA A 127 -15.55 -1.04 0.02
C ALA A 127 -15.63 0.18 0.97
N ILE A 128 -15.65 -0.06 2.29
CA ILE A 128 -15.66 1.01 3.30
C ILE A 128 -14.41 1.88 3.17
N ASN A 129 -13.27 1.27 2.87
CA ASN A 129 -11.99 1.98 2.71
C ASN A 129 -11.78 2.59 1.32
N GLY A 130 -12.80 2.57 0.45
CA GLY A 130 -12.79 3.32 -0.82
C GLY A 130 -12.51 2.51 -2.08
N SER A 131 -12.62 1.17 -2.03
CA SER A 131 -12.62 0.36 -3.26
C SER A 131 -14.03 0.21 -3.82
N ASP A 132 -14.34 0.96 -4.89
CA ASP A 132 -15.65 0.91 -5.55
C ASP A 132 -15.97 -0.48 -6.12
N GLU A 133 -14.95 -1.21 -6.59
CA GLU A 133 -15.08 -2.56 -7.16
C GLU A 133 -15.41 -3.63 -6.12
N ALA A 134 -15.15 -3.36 -4.84
CA ALA A 134 -15.24 -4.36 -3.79
C ALA A 134 -16.68 -4.75 -3.42
N LEU A 135 -17.65 -3.85 -3.61
CA LEU A 135 -19.06 -4.18 -3.38
C LEU A 135 -19.56 -5.22 -4.39
N ASP A 136 -19.28 -5.03 -5.67
CA ASP A 136 -19.63 -6.01 -6.71
C ASP A 136 -18.97 -7.37 -6.44
N ALA A 137 -17.73 -7.36 -5.95
CA ALA A 137 -17.05 -8.59 -5.55
C ALA A 137 -17.73 -9.24 -4.34
N ALA A 138 -18.07 -8.47 -3.31
CA ALA A 138 -18.77 -8.99 -2.12
C ALA A 138 -20.14 -9.58 -2.48
N ASP A 139 -20.89 -8.95 -3.37
CA ASP A 139 -22.21 -9.42 -3.82
C ASP A 139 -22.10 -10.75 -4.57
N ARG A 140 -21.07 -10.93 -5.40
CA ARG A 140 -20.78 -12.22 -6.06
C ARG A 140 -20.46 -13.32 -5.05
N VAL A 141 -19.69 -13.01 -4.01
CA VAL A 141 -19.40 -13.98 -2.94
C VAL A 141 -20.67 -14.33 -2.18
N ALA A 142 -21.45 -13.32 -1.76
CA ALA A 142 -22.68 -13.50 -1.00
C ALA A 142 -23.73 -14.32 -1.77
N ALA A 143 -23.81 -14.18 -3.10
CA ALA A 143 -24.72 -14.97 -3.94
C ALA A 143 -24.44 -16.48 -3.91
N GLN A 144 -23.25 -16.90 -3.48
CA GLN A 144 -22.86 -18.32 -3.37
C GLN A 144 -22.78 -18.82 -1.92
N MET A 145 -22.95 -17.94 -0.94
CA MET A 145 -22.92 -18.31 0.48
C MET A 145 -24.25 -18.93 0.92
N GLN A 146 -24.17 -19.87 1.84
CA GLN A 146 -25.36 -20.30 2.57
C GLN A 146 -25.86 -19.18 3.48
N HIS A 147 -27.17 -19.17 3.76
CA HIS A 147 -27.77 -18.16 4.62
C HIS A 147 -27.09 -18.10 6.01
N SER A 148 -26.74 -19.25 6.58
CA SER A 148 -26.03 -19.35 7.86
C SER A 148 -24.61 -18.77 7.81
N GLU A 149 -23.89 -18.92 6.69
CA GLU A 149 -22.56 -18.33 6.53
C GLU A 149 -22.64 -16.81 6.42
N LEU A 150 -23.63 -16.30 5.68
CA LEU A 150 -23.85 -14.87 5.53
C LEU A 150 -24.26 -14.23 6.87
N GLU A 151 -25.07 -14.93 7.67
CA GLU A 151 -25.42 -14.51 9.02
C GLU A 151 -24.17 -14.38 9.91
N VAL A 152 -23.32 -15.40 9.93
CA VAL A 152 -22.04 -15.36 10.67
C VAL A 152 -21.18 -14.19 10.22
N ALA A 153 -21.04 -13.98 8.90
CA ALA A 153 -20.23 -12.90 8.36
C ALA A 153 -20.76 -11.51 8.79
N ASN A 154 -22.07 -11.30 8.72
CA ASN A 154 -22.72 -10.07 9.14
C ASN A 154 -22.63 -9.83 10.66
N GLN A 155 -22.70 -10.89 11.47
CA GLN A 155 -22.48 -10.78 12.91
C GLN A 155 -21.05 -10.32 13.24
N VAL A 156 -20.04 -10.86 12.55
CA VAL A 156 -18.65 -10.44 12.70
C VAL A 156 -18.47 -8.97 12.30
N LEU A 157 -19.01 -8.55 11.16
CA LEU A 157 -18.97 -7.15 10.71
C LEU A 157 -19.64 -6.21 11.73
N ALA A 158 -20.79 -6.60 12.28
CA ALA A 158 -21.48 -5.83 13.31
C ALA A 158 -20.66 -5.72 14.60
N GLN A 159 -19.93 -6.78 14.98
CA GLN A 159 -19.04 -6.75 16.14
C GLN A 159 -17.85 -5.82 15.91
N ILE A 160 -17.22 -5.87 14.73
CA ILE A 160 -16.13 -4.95 14.34
C ILE A 160 -16.62 -3.51 14.45
N PHE A 161 -17.77 -3.20 13.86
CA PHE A 161 -18.35 -1.85 13.91
C PHE A 161 -18.68 -1.41 15.34
N ARG A 162 -19.22 -2.31 16.18
CA ARG A 162 -19.48 -2.03 17.59
C ARG A 162 -18.19 -1.71 18.35
N SER A 163 -17.12 -2.48 18.16
CA SER A 163 -15.83 -2.24 18.80
C SER A 163 -15.28 -0.87 18.42
N TYR A 164 -15.32 -0.54 17.14
CA TYR A 164 -14.90 0.79 16.63
C TYR A 164 -15.67 1.94 17.30
N LEU A 165 -17.00 1.84 17.43
CA LEU A 165 -17.80 2.87 18.10
C LEU A 165 -17.43 3.03 19.58
N LEU A 166 -17.08 1.94 20.28
CA LEU A 166 -16.66 1.98 21.67
C LEU A 166 -15.30 2.67 21.84
N GLU A 167 -14.35 2.37 20.96
CA GLU A 167 -13.03 3.02 20.94
C GLU A 167 -13.16 4.53 20.79
N LEU A 168 -13.92 4.98 19.79
CA LEU A 168 -14.21 6.41 19.60
C LEU A 168 -14.88 7.06 20.82
N SER A 169 -15.81 6.36 21.47
CA SER A 169 -16.50 6.89 22.65
C SER A 169 -15.57 7.08 23.86
N ASN A 170 -14.57 6.19 24.01
CA ASN A 170 -13.59 6.25 25.08
C ASN A 170 -12.54 7.32 24.82
N GLU A 171 -12.14 7.55 23.57
CA GLU A 171 -11.26 8.66 23.19
C GLU A 171 -11.90 10.03 23.46
N THR A 172 -13.22 10.13 23.33
CA THR A 172 -13.98 11.37 23.59
C THR A 172 -14.09 11.71 25.09
N TYR A 173 -13.67 10.80 25.98
CA TYR A 173 -13.78 10.93 27.44
C TYR A 173 -12.43 10.78 28.19
N ALA A 174 -11.29 10.87 27.50
CA ALA A 174 -9.99 10.97 28.15
C ALA A 174 -9.76 12.42 28.66
N PRO A 175 -9.57 12.65 29.98
CA PRO A 175 -9.31 13.97 30.56
C PRO A 175 -7.93 14.53 30.22
#